data_AF-A0AAU4AUN5-F1
#
_entry.id   AF-A0AAU4AUN5-F1
#
_cell.length_a   1.000
_cell.length_b   1.000
_cell.length_c   1.000
_cell.angle_alpha   90.00
_cell.angle_beta   90.00
_cell.angle_gamma   90.00
#
_symmetry.space_group_name_H-M   'P 1'
#
loop_
_entity.id
_entity.type
_entity.pdbx_description
1 polymer ?
#
loop_
_entity_poly.entity_id
_entity_poly.type
_entity_poly.pdbx_seq_one_letter_code
_entity_poly.pdbx_strand_id
1 'polypeptide(L)'
;MSTWTIDQYEARTAAMRGRALEGVRFAAQSHAYDSDEPRHVRLRWAAVSLDANRRGHGDDPWDQARMHGQDFMLRTWIIEHLGAGAEPAWNPDVLAADTLAALTLDPAEAMALSSGWGSLPIEQLGHLRRHRGLTAHLDRLIGHLEPGPARDLLAAWIEVRKHLP
;
A
#
# COMPACT_ATOMS: atom_id res chain seq x y z
N MET A 1 9.17 -20.21 10.92
CA MET A 1 9.46 -19.28 9.81
C MET A 1 10.51 -19.94 8.91
N SER A 2 10.50 -19.64 7.61
CA SER A 2 11.41 -20.24 6.60
C SER A 2 12.88 -19.94 6.95
N THR A 3 13.79 -20.87 6.65
CA THR A 3 15.21 -20.85 7.06
C THR A 3 16.15 -20.23 6.02
N TRP A 4 15.65 -19.41 5.09
CA TRP A 4 16.47 -18.88 3.98
C TRP A 4 16.97 -17.46 4.26
N THR A 5 18.16 -17.17 3.74
CA THR A 5 18.79 -15.84 3.86
C THR A 5 18.14 -14.82 2.91
N ILE A 6 18.37 -13.54 3.17
CA ILE A 6 17.84 -12.45 2.33
C ILE A 6 18.28 -12.55 0.87
N ASP A 7 19.54 -12.88 0.62
CA ASP A 7 20.08 -13.03 -0.74
C ASP A 7 19.42 -14.22 -1.49
N GLN A 8 19.04 -15.28 -0.76
CA GLN A 8 18.31 -16.42 -1.34
C GLN A 8 16.88 -16.03 -1.74
N TYR A 9 16.23 -15.14 -0.99
CA TYR A 9 14.91 -14.58 -1.31
C TYR A 9 14.98 -13.52 -2.41
N GLU A 10 16.05 -12.75 -2.52
CA GLU A 10 16.29 -11.85 -3.65
C GLU A 10 16.43 -12.65 -4.96
N ALA A 11 17.27 -13.70 -4.97
CA ALA A 11 17.50 -14.57 -6.14
C ALA A 11 16.25 -15.38 -6.56
N ARG A 12 15.67 -16.12 -5.59
CA ARG A 12 14.24 -16.05 -5.28
C ARG A 12 13.26 -15.39 -6.26
N THR A 13 12.96 -14.17 -5.85
CA THR A 13 12.03 -13.26 -6.47
C THR A 13 12.41 -13.03 -7.92
N ALA A 14 13.70 -12.85 -8.24
CA ALA A 14 14.19 -12.70 -9.62
C ALA A 14 13.73 -13.85 -10.54
N ALA A 15 13.75 -15.10 -10.08
CA ALA A 15 13.41 -16.28 -10.88
C ALA A 15 11.91 -16.65 -10.92
N MET A 16 11.06 -16.06 -10.07
CA MET A 16 9.66 -16.47 -9.91
C MET A 16 8.67 -15.47 -10.55
N ARG A 17 7.45 -15.97 -10.88
CA ARG A 17 6.34 -15.22 -11.49
C ARG A 17 5.00 -15.64 -10.88
N GLY A 18 4.02 -14.73 -10.89
CA GLY A 18 2.63 -15.03 -10.53
C GLY A 18 2.43 -15.44 -9.08
N ARG A 19 1.43 -16.29 -8.81
CA ARG A 19 0.97 -16.65 -7.44
C ARG A 19 2.06 -17.20 -6.50
N ALA A 20 3.14 -17.76 -7.04
CA ALA A 20 4.24 -18.26 -6.23
C ALA A 20 5.01 -17.13 -5.51
N LEU A 21 4.91 -15.88 -5.99
CA LEU A 21 5.49 -14.70 -5.35
C LEU A 21 4.73 -14.25 -4.10
N GLU A 22 3.48 -14.69 -3.89
CA GLU A 22 2.71 -14.30 -2.70
C GLU A 22 3.33 -14.85 -1.40
N GLY A 23 3.85 -16.08 -1.45
CA GLY A 23 4.57 -16.66 -0.31
C GLY A 23 5.89 -15.93 -0.01
N VAL A 24 6.58 -15.46 -1.06
CA VAL A 24 7.80 -14.65 -0.92
C VAL A 24 7.47 -13.28 -0.30
N ARG A 25 6.45 -12.60 -0.83
CA ARG A 25 5.95 -11.32 -0.32
C ARG A 25 5.64 -11.42 1.17
N PHE A 26 4.85 -12.42 1.57
CA PHE A 26 4.44 -12.59 2.96
C PHE A 26 5.62 -12.89 3.90
N ALA A 27 6.55 -13.75 3.49
CA ALA A 27 7.74 -14.06 4.29
C ALA A 27 8.64 -12.84 4.46
N ALA A 28 8.91 -12.12 3.36
CA ALA A 28 9.73 -10.92 3.38
C ALA A 28 9.11 -9.80 4.23
N GLN A 29 7.79 -9.59 4.11
CA GLN A 29 7.06 -8.65 4.98
C GLN A 29 7.20 -9.01 6.47
N SER A 30 7.10 -10.30 6.81
CA SER A 30 7.26 -10.76 8.19
C SER A 30 8.65 -10.44 8.75
N HIS A 31 9.71 -10.64 7.95
CA HIS A 31 11.07 -10.26 8.34
C HIS A 31 11.28 -8.74 8.41
N ALA A 32 10.63 -7.95 7.56
CA ALA A 32 10.66 -6.49 7.67
C ALA A 32 10.06 -6.02 9.02
N TYR A 33 9.04 -6.71 9.49
CA TYR A 33 8.37 -6.41 10.76
C TYR A 33 9.16 -6.83 11.99
N ASP A 34 10.06 -7.82 11.87
CA ASP A 34 10.89 -8.30 12.96
C ASP A 34 11.74 -7.19 13.60
N SER A 35 11.56 -6.94 14.90
CA SER A 35 12.25 -5.88 15.63
C SER A 35 13.70 -6.19 15.97
N ASP A 36 14.09 -7.45 15.91
CA ASP A 36 15.41 -7.91 16.38
C ASP A 36 16.49 -7.69 15.30
N GLU A 37 16.08 -7.42 14.06
CA GLU A 37 16.97 -7.15 12.93
C GLU A 37 17.38 -5.67 12.85
N PRO A 38 18.64 -5.37 12.43
CA PRO A 38 19.05 -4.00 12.17
C PRO A 38 18.18 -3.32 11.11
N ARG A 39 17.98 -2.00 11.25
CA ARG A 39 17.15 -1.18 10.34
C ARG A 39 17.42 -1.45 8.86
N HIS A 40 18.68 -1.46 8.45
CA HIS A 40 19.06 -1.65 7.04
C HIS A 40 18.67 -3.03 6.50
N VAL A 41 18.70 -4.08 7.34
CA VAL A 41 18.26 -5.44 6.97
C VAL A 41 16.75 -5.46 6.77
N ARG A 42 16.00 -4.83 7.68
CA ARG A 42 14.53 -4.73 7.59
C ARG A 42 14.07 -3.95 6.36
N LEU A 43 14.78 -2.89 5.97
CA LEU A 43 14.52 -2.15 4.73
C LEU A 43 14.75 -3.00 3.48
N ARG A 44 15.82 -3.81 3.45
CA ARG A 44 16.03 -4.76 2.34
C ARG A 44 14.89 -5.78 2.26
N TRP A 45 14.44 -6.33 3.38
CA TRP A 45 13.28 -7.22 3.40
C TRP A 45 12.00 -6.56 2.91
N ALA A 46 11.75 -5.31 3.31
CA ALA A 46 10.62 -4.55 2.82
C ALA A 46 10.71 -4.35 1.30
N ALA A 47 11.89 -4.03 0.75
CA ALA A 47 12.11 -3.90 -0.68
C ALA A 47 11.81 -5.21 -1.44
N VAL A 48 12.24 -6.36 -0.92
CA VAL A 48 11.91 -7.69 -1.49
C VAL A 48 10.40 -7.94 -1.49
N SER A 49 9.71 -7.59 -0.40
CA SER A 49 8.26 -7.72 -0.32
C SER A 49 7.55 -6.85 -1.37
N LEU A 50 7.99 -5.59 -1.56
CA LEU A 50 7.42 -4.70 -2.57
C LEU A 50 7.65 -5.22 -4.00
N ASP A 51 8.86 -5.70 -4.32
CA ASP A 51 9.15 -6.29 -5.64
C ASP A 51 8.29 -7.53 -5.91
N ALA A 52 8.19 -8.44 -4.94
CA ALA A 52 7.38 -9.64 -5.05
C ALA A 52 5.89 -9.30 -5.25
N ASN A 53 5.36 -8.29 -4.55
CA ASN A 53 3.99 -7.84 -4.71
C ASN A 53 3.71 -7.30 -6.12
N ARG A 54 4.57 -6.38 -6.60
CA ARG A 54 4.46 -5.78 -7.93
C ARG A 54 4.63 -6.77 -9.07
N ARG A 55 5.33 -7.88 -8.86
CA ARG A 55 5.51 -8.91 -9.91
C ARG A 55 4.53 -10.06 -9.83
N GLY A 56 3.85 -10.21 -8.69
CA GLY A 56 2.91 -11.29 -8.41
C GLY A 56 1.45 -10.96 -8.70
N HIS A 57 1.10 -9.70 -8.90
CA HIS A 57 -0.27 -9.27 -9.20
C HIS A 57 -0.71 -9.61 -10.63
N GLY A 58 -2.01 -9.80 -10.84
CA GLY A 58 -2.63 -9.86 -12.16
C GLY A 58 -3.08 -8.48 -12.66
N ASP A 59 -3.68 -8.45 -13.85
CA ASP A 59 -3.96 -7.19 -14.56
C ASP A 59 -5.35 -6.60 -14.27
N ASP A 60 -6.22 -7.30 -13.56
CA ASP A 60 -7.58 -6.82 -13.31
C ASP A 60 -7.62 -5.70 -12.24
N PRO A 61 -8.66 -4.85 -12.21
CA PRO A 61 -8.73 -3.72 -11.29
C PRO A 61 -8.68 -4.09 -9.80
N TRP A 62 -9.14 -5.28 -9.42
CA TRP A 62 -9.05 -5.76 -8.04
C TRP A 62 -7.64 -6.19 -7.69
N ASP A 63 -6.94 -6.86 -8.62
CA ASP A 63 -5.55 -7.23 -8.44
C ASP A 63 -4.64 -5.99 -8.31
N GLN A 64 -4.87 -4.97 -9.15
CA GLN A 64 -4.17 -3.68 -9.05
C GLN A 64 -4.43 -2.98 -7.72
N ALA A 65 -5.70 -2.88 -7.30
CA ALA A 65 -6.04 -2.24 -6.02
C ALA A 65 -5.49 -2.99 -4.81
N ARG A 66 -5.47 -4.33 -4.86
CA ARG A 66 -4.86 -5.17 -3.82
C ARG A 66 -3.35 -4.92 -3.76
N MET A 67 -2.69 -4.90 -4.91
CA MET A 67 -1.25 -4.65 -5.02
C MET A 67 -0.90 -3.29 -4.41
N HIS A 68 -1.54 -2.21 -4.87
CA HIS A 68 -1.32 -0.86 -4.33
C HIS A 68 -1.64 -0.78 -2.83
N GLY A 69 -2.76 -1.34 -2.39
CA GLY A 69 -3.13 -1.34 -0.97
C GLY A 69 -2.09 -2.01 -0.08
N GLN A 70 -1.53 -3.14 -0.51
CA GLN A 70 -0.45 -3.83 0.21
C GLN A 70 0.85 -3.02 0.23
N ASP A 71 1.23 -2.42 -0.91
CA ASP A 71 2.41 -1.55 -1.02
C ASP A 71 2.30 -0.35 -0.09
N PHE A 72 1.15 0.34 -0.09
CA PHE A 72 0.93 1.52 0.74
C PHE A 72 0.93 1.19 2.23
N MET A 73 0.29 0.10 2.63
CA MET A 73 0.30 -0.36 4.03
C MET A 73 1.72 -0.69 4.51
N LEU A 74 2.51 -1.40 3.71
CA LEU A 74 3.89 -1.72 4.08
C LEU A 74 4.76 -0.47 4.15
N ARG A 75 4.73 0.41 3.14
CA ARG A 75 5.53 1.65 3.13
C ARG A 75 5.16 2.58 4.28
N THR A 76 3.87 2.72 4.59
CA THR A 76 3.40 3.49 5.76
C THR A 76 3.97 2.92 7.05
N TRP A 77 3.89 1.59 7.22
CA TRP A 77 4.45 0.94 8.40
C TRP A 77 5.97 1.17 8.53
N ILE A 78 6.71 1.08 7.43
CA ILE A 78 8.16 1.33 7.41
C ILE A 78 8.48 2.77 7.80
N ILE A 79 7.76 3.75 7.24
CA ILE A 79 7.91 5.17 7.58
C ILE A 79 7.65 5.39 9.08
N GLU A 80 6.56 4.83 9.60
CA GLU A 80 6.13 4.99 10.99
C GLU A 80 7.11 4.36 11.99
N HIS A 81 7.64 3.17 11.69
CA HIS A 81 8.42 2.37 12.65
C HIS A 81 9.93 2.46 12.45
N LEU A 82 10.39 2.65 11.22
CA LEU A 82 11.82 2.72 10.88
C LEU A 82 12.26 4.14 10.48
N GLY A 83 11.32 5.08 10.42
CA GLY A 83 11.57 6.45 10.00
C GLY A 83 11.69 6.61 8.48
N ALA A 84 11.27 7.78 8.01
CA ALA A 84 11.42 8.17 6.61
C ALA A 84 12.88 8.09 6.14
N GLY A 85 13.08 7.76 4.87
CA GLY A 85 14.39 7.63 4.24
C GLY A 85 14.54 8.52 3.00
N ALA A 86 15.78 8.68 2.53
CA ALA A 86 16.08 9.38 1.30
C ALA A 86 15.63 8.61 0.03
N GLU A 87 15.50 7.28 0.14
CA GLU A 87 14.99 6.46 -0.96
C GLU A 87 13.49 6.74 -1.19
N PRO A 88 13.04 6.87 -2.46
CA PRO A 88 11.64 7.16 -2.78
C PRO A 88 10.63 6.18 -2.18
N ALA A 89 11.02 4.91 -2.00
CA ALA A 89 10.18 3.89 -1.39
C ALA A 89 9.77 4.24 0.05
N TRP A 90 10.61 4.98 0.78
CA TRP A 90 10.44 5.31 2.21
C TRP A 90 10.20 6.81 2.43
N ASN A 91 9.85 7.55 1.39
CA ASN A 91 9.52 8.96 1.45
C ASN A 91 7.99 9.14 1.59
N PRO A 92 7.50 9.83 2.65
CA PRO A 92 6.08 10.08 2.87
C PRO A 92 5.39 10.84 1.72
N ASP A 93 6.02 11.86 1.16
CA ASP A 93 5.45 12.68 0.09
C ASP A 93 5.30 11.88 -1.21
N VAL A 94 6.27 11.03 -1.51
CA VAL A 94 6.19 10.11 -2.66
C VAL A 94 5.06 9.10 -2.46
N LEU A 95 4.91 8.55 -1.26
CA LEU A 95 3.80 7.65 -0.94
C LEU A 95 2.43 8.34 -1.02
N ALA A 96 2.34 9.59 -0.57
CA ALA A 96 1.14 10.41 -0.71
C ALA A 96 0.77 10.61 -2.19
N ALA A 97 1.75 10.97 -3.03
CA ALA A 97 1.55 11.13 -4.47
C ALA A 97 1.12 9.81 -5.15
N ASP A 98 1.79 8.70 -4.85
CA ASP A 98 1.44 7.38 -5.38
C ASP A 98 0.02 6.96 -4.97
N THR A 99 -0.37 7.27 -3.73
CA THR A 99 -1.72 6.99 -3.23
C THR A 99 -2.77 7.78 -4.00
N LEU A 100 -2.54 9.09 -4.17
CA LEU A 100 -3.46 9.95 -4.91
C LEU A 100 -3.57 9.52 -6.37
N ALA A 101 -2.47 9.10 -7.00
CA ALA A 101 -2.46 8.61 -8.37
C ALA A 101 -3.23 7.29 -8.55
N ALA A 102 -3.32 6.45 -7.52
CA ALA A 102 -4.08 5.21 -7.55
C ALA A 102 -5.60 5.40 -7.35
N LEU A 103 -6.03 6.59 -6.88
CA LEU A 103 -7.43 6.94 -6.69
C LEU A 103 -7.97 7.54 -7.97
N THR A 104 -9.02 6.93 -8.53
CA THR A 104 -9.58 7.32 -9.83
C THR A 104 -10.77 8.26 -9.70
N LEU A 105 -11.26 8.46 -8.48
CA LEU A 105 -12.28 9.45 -8.15
C LEU A 105 -11.61 10.61 -7.42
N ASP A 106 -12.26 11.75 -7.36
CA ASP A 106 -11.95 12.75 -6.35
C ASP A 106 -12.77 12.52 -5.05
N PRO A 107 -12.42 13.16 -3.92
CA PRO A 107 -13.16 13.01 -2.66
C PRO A 107 -14.66 13.36 -2.75
N ALA A 108 -15.02 14.39 -3.52
CA ALA A 108 -16.40 14.87 -3.63
C ALA A 108 -17.25 13.88 -4.44
N GLU A 109 -16.71 13.35 -5.54
CA GLU A 109 -17.34 12.30 -6.34
C GLU A 109 -17.56 11.02 -5.53
N ALA A 110 -16.52 10.58 -4.80
CA ALA A 110 -16.61 9.41 -3.95
C ALA A 110 -17.64 9.58 -2.83
N MET A 111 -17.73 10.78 -2.22
CA MET A 111 -18.76 11.10 -1.22
C MET A 111 -20.17 11.05 -1.83
N ALA A 112 -20.37 11.66 -2.99
CA ALA A 112 -21.66 11.68 -3.66
C ALA A 112 -22.15 10.26 -3.99
N LEU A 113 -21.27 9.40 -4.52
CA LEU A 113 -21.57 8.00 -4.76
C LEU A 113 -21.85 7.21 -3.46
N SER A 114 -21.12 7.51 -2.38
CA SER A 114 -21.28 6.82 -1.11
C SER A 114 -22.65 7.04 -0.44
N SER A 115 -23.27 8.19 -0.66
CA SER A 115 -24.55 8.57 -0.01
C SER A 115 -25.73 7.65 -0.35
N GLY A 116 -25.61 6.85 -1.42
CA GLY A 116 -26.62 5.89 -1.87
C GLY A 116 -26.04 4.51 -2.20
N TRP A 117 -24.93 4.12 -1.57
CA TRP A 117 -24.17 2.93 -2.01
C TRP A 117 -25.01 1.64 -2.06
N GLY A 118 -26.02 1.51 -1.20
CA GLY A 118 -26.88 0.32 -1.11
C GLY A 118 -27.73 0.05 -2.35
N SER A 119 -27.94 1.05 -3.22
CA SER A 119 -28.68 0.90 -4.48
C SER A 119 -27.79 0.91 -5.73
N LEU A 120 -26.46 0.98 -5.57
CA LEU A 120 -25.55 1.06 -6.71
C LEU A 120 -25.41 -0.30 -7.42
N PRO A 121 -25.14 -0.29 -8.74
CA PRO A 121 -24.68 -1.48 -9.45
C PRO A 121 -23.42 -2.08 -8.80
N ILE A 122 -23.26 -3.40 -8.91
CA ILE A 122 -22.19 -4.14 -8.24
C ILE A 122 -20.79 -3.65 -8.65
N GLU A 123 -20.63 -3.19 -9.89
CA GLU A 123 -19.38 -2.65 -10.40
C GLU A 123 -18.99 -1.34 -9.69
N GLN A 124 -19.97 -0.45 -9.48
CA GLN A 124 -19.76 0.82 -8.77
C GLN A 124 -19.54 0.60 -7.28
N LEU A 125 -20.26 -0.35 -6.67
CA LEU A 125 -20.01 -0.77 -5.30
C LEU A 125 -18.59 -1.32 -5.14
N GLY A 126 -18.14 -2.15 -6.07
CA GLY A 126 -16.77 -2.66 -6.12
C GLY A 126 -15.74 -1.54 -6.27
N HIS A 127 -16.05 -0.52 -7.07
CA HIS A 127 -15.19 0.66 -7.25
C HIS A 127 -15.00 1.44 -5.95
N LEU A 128 -16.07 1.69 -5.20
CA LEU A 128 -15.99 2.35 -3.90
C LEU A 128 -15.22 1.52 -2.87
N ARG A 129 -15.43 0.19 -2.83
CA ARG A 129 -14.68 -0.71 -1.95
C ARG A 129 -13.18 -0.71 -2.24
N ARG A 130 -12.78 -0.63 -3.52
CA ARG A 130 -11.36 -0.48 -3.89
C ARG A 130 -10.79 0.82 -3.33
N HIS A 131 -11.49 1.96 -3.46
CA HIS A 131 -11.05 3.24 -2.88
C HIS A 131 -10.94 3.17 -1.36
N ARG A 132 -11.86 2.49 -0.67
CA ARG A 132 -11.78 2.29 0.78
C ARG A 132 -10.53 1.49 1.19
N GLY A 133 -10.16 0.50 0.40
CA GLY A 133 -8.94 -0.29 0.60
C GLY A 133 -7.67 0.53 0.38
N LEU A 134 -7.61 1.28 -0.72
CA LEU A 134 -6.44 2.12 -1.07
C LEU A 134 -6.17 3.22 -0.03
N THR A 135 -7.23 3.73 0.61
CA THR A 135 -7.15 4.80 1.62
C THR A 135 -6.97 4.30 3.05
N ALA A 136 -6.83 2.98 3.29
CA ALA A 136 -6.78 2.41 4.64
C ALA A 136 -5.58 2.84 5.51
N HIS A 137 -4.51 3.31 4.88
CA HIS A 137 -3.26 3.68 5.55
C HIS A 137 -3.18 5.18 5.92
N LEU A 138 -4.12 5.99 5.43
CA LEU A 138 -3.99 7.46 5.46
C LEU A 138 -3.93 8.06 6.86
N ASP A 139 -4.70 7.52 7.81
CA ASP A 139 -4.71 7.98 9.20
C ASP A 139 -3.31 7.94 9.84
N ARG A 140 -2.46 6.99 9.42
CA ARG A 140 -1.08 6.87 9.88
C ARG A 140 -0.14 7.75 9.06
N LEU A 141 -0.28 7.73 7.73
CA LEU A 141 0.60 8.49 6.84
C LEU A 141 0.52 10.01 7.07
N ILE A 142 -0.67 10.54 7.37
CA ILE A 142 -0.88 11.99 7.46
C ILE A 142 -0.03 12.67 8.55
N GLY A 143 0.35 11.93 9.60
CA GLY A 143 1.24 12.41 10.66
C GLY A 143 2.69 12.63 10.20
N HIS A 144 3.07 12.11 9.04
CA HIS A 144 4.41 12.20 8.46
C HIS A 144 4.52 13.20 7.31
N LEU A 145 3.44 13.91 6.99
CA LEU A 145 3.39 14.88 5.89
C LEU A 145 3.49 16.31 6.42
N GLU A 146 4.30 17.12 5.75
CA GLU A 146 4.29 18.56 5.95
C GLU A 146 2.95 19.17 5.50
N PRO A 147 2.53 20.32 6.06
CA PRO A 147 1.37 21.06 5.57
C PRO A 147 1.48 21.38 4.07
N GLY A 148 0.43 21.08 3.30
CA GLY A 148 0.40 21.35 1.87
C GLY A 148 -0.75 20.65 1.13
N PRO A 149 -0.89 20.90 -0.18
CA PRO A 149 -2.06 20.45 -0.96
C PRO A 149 -2.27 18.94 -0.94
N ALA A 150 -1.19 18.15 -0.99
CA ALA A 150 -1.28 16.69 -0.92
C ALA A 150 -1.84 16.23 0.44
N ARG A 151 -1.38 16.84 1.54
CA ARG A 151 -1.86 16.55 2.89
C ARG A 151 -3.33 16.92 3.04
N ASP A 152 -3.75 18.06 2.53
CA ASP A 152 -5.15 18.52 2.58
C ASP A 152 -6.07 17.59 1.80
N LEU A 153 -5.63 17.14 0.62
CA LEU A 153 -6.38 16.19 -0.20
C LEU A 153 -6.49 14.82 0.46
N LEU A 154 -5.42 14.33 1.10
CA LEU A 154 -5.48 13.10 1.87
C LEU A 154 -6.35 13.22 3.12
N ALA A 155 -6.39 14.39 3.77
CA ALA A 155 -7.31 14.66 4.88
C ALA A 155 -8.77 14.56 4.42
N ALA A 156 -9.10 15.11 3.24
CA ALA A 156 -10.43 14.95 2.65
C ALA A 156 -10.76 13.47 2.40
N TRP A 157 -9.80 12.70 1.89
CA TRP A 157 -9.97 11.25 1.71
C TRP A 157 -10.20 10.48 3.01
N ILE A 158 -9.53 10.86 4.11
CA ILE A 158 -9.77 10.28 5.44
C ILE A 158 -11.23 10.45 5.85
N GLU A 159 -11.81 11.64 5.63
CA GLU A 159 -13.22 11.90 5.93
C GLU A 159 -14.15 11.08 5.03
N VAL A 160 -13.93 11.09 3.71
CA VAL A 160 -14.74 10.31 2.75
C VAL A 160 -14.72 8.81 3.06
N ARG A 161 -13.56 8.27 3.43
CA ARG A 161 -13.37 6.85 3.72
C ARG A 161 -14.35 6.32 4.77
N LYS A 162 -14.77 7.15 5.72
CA LYS A 162 -15.72 6.78 6.78
C LYS A 162 -17.11 6.44 6.23
N HIS A 163 -17.44 6.94 5.05
CA HIS A 163 -18.72 6.73 4.36
C HIS A 163 -18.65 5.67 3.27
N LEU A 164 -17.45 5.22 2.88
CA LEU A 164 -17.29 4.20 1.86
C LEU A 164 -17.73 2.82 2.36
N PRO A 165 -18.34 1.99 1.48
CA PRO A 165 -18.82 0.64 1.78
C PRO A 165 -17.72 -0.39 2.01
#